data_AF-A0A0Q4F8H9-F1
#
_entry.id   AF-A0A0Q4F8H9-F1
#
_cell.length_a   1.000
_cell.length_b   1.000
_cell.length_c   1.000
_cell.angle_alpha   90.00
_cell.angle_beta   90.00
_cell.angle_gamma   90.00
#
_symmetry.space_group_name_H-M   'P 1'
#
loop_
_entity.id
_entity.type
_entity.pdbx_description
1 polymer ?
#
loop_
_entity_poly.entity_id
_entity_poly.type
_entity_poly.pdbx_seq_one_letter_code
_entity_poly.pdbx_strand_id
1 'polypeptide(L)'
;MAAFAILLLLLPVLLIAVALGGAWYEGRRSPYAFGIGRVISNTFGAIGGAPLALFGASALLNAPMQLAMPLIAGRPANADQLIAIGTSLAPFGILWILVYPFLKLFMTGIAVDTLAGQPVDPGATSRMALRRTLPALGMLILFGIALMMGMVLFLVPALILWLTWFVVVPVMAAEGRGAIECFGRSQELLRGMRWRLLVLLAIGGVLYIVATGMVQGLVLGLLGTDNSWVSAGIQAVFATLVGVLPATAAAAVYHEARTAKEGSGSHDLEAVFA
;
A
#
# COMPACT_ATOMS: atom_id res chain seq x y z
N MET A 1 1.95 -33.42 4.92
CA MET A 1 1.82 -32.55 3.73
C MET A 1 0.41 -31.99 3.58
N ALA A 2 -0.64 -32.81 3.42
CA ALA A 2 -2.02 -32.32 3.21
C ALA A 2 -2.58 -31.48 4.39
N ALA A 3 -2.37 -31.89 5.63
CA ALA A 3 -2.83 -31.13 6.81
C ALA A 3 -2.15 -29.76 6.95
N PHE A 4 -0.86 -29.65 6.57
CA PHE A 4 -0.14 -28.38 6.57
C PHE A 4 -0.66 -27.45 5.48
N ALA A 5 -0.91 -27.96 4.27
CA ALA A 5 -1.50 -27.18 3.17
C ALA A 5 -2.92 -26.69 3.50
N ILE A 6 -3.74 -27.52 4.14
CA ILE A 6 -5.10 -27.15 4.59
C ILE A 6 -5.01 -26.07 5.68
N LEU A 7 -4.09 -26.21 6.63
CA LEU A 7 -3.89 -25.20 7.68
C LEU A 7 -3.41 -23.86 7.09
N LEU A 8 -2.55 -23.90 6.08
CA LEU A 8 -2.08 -22.72 5.34
C LEU A 8 -3.21 -22.04 4.54
N LEU A 9 -4.13 -22.82 3.97
CA LEU A 9 -5.33 -22.34 3.29
C LEU A 9 -6.39 -21.76 4.24
N LEU A 10 -6.50 -22.32 5.46
CA LEU A 10 -7.47 -21.87 6.46
C LEU A 10 -6.97 -20.67 7.28
N LEU A 11 -5.65 -20.49 7.39
CA LEU A 11 -5.03 -19.38 8.11
C LEU A 11 -5.54 -17.98 7.68
N PRO A 12 -5.69 -17.64 6.39
CA PRO A 12 -6.29 -16.36 5.99
C PRO A 12 -7.75 -16.23 6.42
N VAL A 13 -8.53 -17.31 6.38
CA VAL A 13 -9.94 -17.31 6.83
C VAL A 13 -10.04 -17.11 8.33
N LEU A 14 -9.17 -17.77 9.10
CA LEU A 14 -9.07 -17.60 10.55
C LEU A 14 -8.64 -16.18 10.95
N LEU A 15 -7.67 -15.61 10.24
CA LEU A 15 -7.27 -14.21 10.42
C LEU A 15 -8.42 -13.25 10.14
N ILE A 16 -9.22 -13.48 9.10
CA ILE A 16 -10.41 -12.68 8.79
C ILE A 16 -11.47 -12.83 9.88
N ALA A 17 -11.71 -14.04 10.39
CA ALA A 17 -12.65 -14.25 11.49
C ALA A 17 -12.22 -13.50 12.77
N VAL A 18 -10.93 -13.57 13.11
CA VAL A 18 -10.35 -12.82 14.24
C VAL A 18 -10.41 -11.30 13.98
N ALA A 19 -10.17 -10.86 12.75
CA ALA A 19 -10.31 -9.47 12.32
C ALA A 19 -11.69 -8.91 12.62
N LEU A 20 -12.72 -9.65 12.19
CA LEU A 20 -14.11 -9.27 12.32
C LEU A 20 -14.53 -9.25 13.79
N GLY A 21 -14.10 -10.23 14.58
CA GLY A 21 -14.33 -10.25 16.02
C GLY A 21 -13.67 -9.07 16.73
N GLY A 22 -12.41 -8.78 16.42
CA GLY A 22 -11.69 -7.63 16.95
C GLY A 22 -12.31 -6.30 16.54
N ALA A 23 -12.72 -6.15 15.28
CA ALA A 23 -13.33 -4.93 14.75
C ALA A 23 -14.72 -4.68 15.35
N TRP A 24 -15.50 -5.75 15.59
CA TRP A 24 -16.79 -5.66 16.27
C TRP A 24 -16.62 -5.23 17.73
N TYR A 25 -15.62 -5.78 18.43
CA TYR A 25 -15.30 -5.39 19.80
C TYR A 25 -14.80 -3.94 19.89
N GLU A 26 -13.92 -3.53 18.96
CA GLU A 26 -13.39 -2.18 18.88
C GLU A 26 -14.47 -1.17 18.46
N GLY A 27 -15.41 -1.56 17.58
CA GLY A 27 -16.55 -0.73 17.18
C GLY A 27 -17.53 -0.43 18.32
N ARG A 28 -17.61 -1.28 19.35
CA ARG A 28 -18.44 -1.04 20.55
C ARG A 28 -17.75 -0.19 21.62
N ARG A 29 -16.42 -0.08 21.61
CA ARG A 29 -15.63 0.56 22.69
C ARG A 29 -14.82 1.76 22.25
N SER A 30 -14.53 1.91 20.95
CA SER A 30 -13.69 2.99 20.44
C SER A 30 -14.51 4.28 20.35
N PRO A 31 -14.04 5.39 20.96
CA PRO A 31 -14.69 6.69 20.84
C PRO A 31 -14.56 7.30 19.43
N TYR A 32 -13.78 6.68 18.53
CA TYR A 32 -13.48 7.21 17.19
C TYR A 32 -14.27 6.47 16.10
N ALA A 33 -15.07 7.20 15.33
CA ALA A 33 -15.83 6.68 14.21
C ALA A 33 -14.95 6.53 12.94
N PHE A 34 -14.32 5.36 12.75
CA PHE A 34 -13.57 5.02 11.53
C PHE A 34 -14.48 4.48 10.41
N GLY A 35 -14.89 5.35 9.48
CA GLY A 35 -15.81 4.99 8.41
C GLY A 35 -15.13 4.23 7.27
N ILE A 36 -15.21 2.89 7.26
CA ILE A 36 -14.68 2.04 6.16
C ILE A 36 -15.20 2.50 4.78
N GLY A 37 -16.50 2.79 4.66
CA GLY A 37 -17.09 3.28 3.42
C GLY A 37 -16.53 4.64 3.00
N ARG A 38 -16.24 5.53 3.95
CA ARG A 38 -15.63 6.83 3.68
C ARG A 38 -14.19 6.68 3.21
N VAL A 39 -13.42 5.78 3.83
CA VAL A 39 -12.06 5.46 3.37
C VAL A 39 -12.06 4.95 1.93
N ILE A 40 -12.97 4.04 1.59
CA ILE A 40 -13.10 3.52 0.22
C ILE A 40 -13.48 4.64 -0.75
N SER A 41 -14.50 5.45 -0.41
CA SER A 41 -14.92 6.60 -1.22
C SER A 41 -13.79 7.61 -1.43
N ASN A 42 -13.07 7.94 -0.37
CA ASN A 42 -11.91 8.86 -0.41
C ASN A 42 -10.76 8.28 -1.22
N THR A 43 -10.54 6.96 -1.17
CA THR A 43 -9.51 6.29 -1.99
C THR A 43 -9.77 6.52 -3.47
N PHE A 44 -11.02 6.34 -3.92
CA PHE A 44 -11.40 6.59 -5.32
C PHE A 44 -11.51 8.08 -5.64
N GLY A 45 -11.96 8.92 -4.69
CA GLY A 45 -11.98 10.37 -4.82
C GLY A 45 -10.58 10.96 -5.03
N ALA A 46 -9.59 10.46 -4.30
CA ALA A 46 -8.18 10.84 -4.47
C ALA A 46 -7.66 10.49 -5.88
N ILE A 47 -8.04 9.33 -6.41
CA ILE A 47 -7.71 8.94 -7.79
C ILE A 47 -8.36 9.90 -8.79
N GLY A 48 -9.64 10.24 -8.57
CA GLY A 48 -10.40 11.15 -9.43
C GLY A 48 -9.89 12.60 -9.42
N GLY A 49 -9.27 13.05 -8.32
CA GLY A 49 -8.74 14.42 -8.23
C GLY A 49 -7.43 14.66 -8.99
N ALA A 50 -6.62 13.62 -9.20
CA ALA A 50 -5.35 13.73 -9.95
C ALA A 50 -5.01 12.47 -10.76
N PRO A 51 -5.90 12.01 -11.67
CA PRO A 51 -5.78 10.70 -12.29
C PRO A 51 -4.53 10.55 -13.15
N LEU A 52 -4.17 11.58 -13.93
CA LEU A 52 -3.01 11.51 -14.83
C LEU A 52 -1.69 11.38 -14.06
N ALA A 53 -1.50 12.16 -13.00
CA ALA A 53 -0.29 12.11 -12.19
C ALA A 53 -0.19 10.77 -11.43
N LEU A 54 -1.31 10.29 -10.89
CA LEU A 54 -1.36 9.04 -10.13
C LEU A 54 -1.19 7.80 -11.02
N PHE A 55 -1.91 7.70 -12.14
CA PHE A 55 -1.73 6.59 -13.08
C PHE A 55 -0.39 6.66 -13.80
N GLY A 56 0.13 7.86 -14.11
CA GLY A 56 1.47 8.02 -14.67
C GLY A 56 2.55 7.50 -13.71
N ALA A 57 2.51 7.91 -12.45
CA ALA A 57 3.43 7.39 -11.43
C ALA A 57 3.24 5.89 -11.17
N SER A 58 2.00 5.40 -11.17
CA SER A 58 1.70 3.97 -11.05
C SER A 58 2.23 3.17 -12.23
N ALA A 59 2.14 3.70 -13.45
CA ALA A 59 2.64 3.07 -14.67
C ALA A 59 4.17 2.97 -14.61
N LEU A 60 4.84 4.08 -14.27
CA LEU A 60 6.29 4.10 -14.08
C LEU A 60 6.73 3.10 -13.01
N LEU A 61 5.93 2.88 -11.97
CA LEU A 61 6.22 1.94 -10.90
C LEU A 61 5.94 0.47 -11.28
N ASN A 62 4.88 0.17 -12.03
CA ASN A 62 4.42 -1.21 -12.18
C ASN A 62 4.65 -1.80 -13.58
N ALA A 63 4.54 -0.98 -14.63
CA ALA A 63 4.64 -1.45 -16.01
C ALA A 63 6.02 -1.99 -16.39
N PRO A 64 7.16 -1.39 -16.00
CA PRO A 64 8.49 -1.89 -16.38
C PRO A 64 8.73 -3.33 -15.95
N MET A 65 8.29 -3.69 -14.72
CA MET A 65 8.43 -5.05 -14.21
C MET A 65 7.62 -6.06 -15.05
N GLN A 66 6.39 -5.69 -15.43
CA GLN A 66 5.54 -6.58 -16.22
C GLN A 66 6.06 -6.74 -17.66
N LEU A 67 6.58 -5.67 -18.26
CA LEU A 67 7.17 -5.71 -19.59
C LEU A 67 8.55 -6.38 -19.64
N ALA A 68 9.24 -6.45 -18.50
CA ALA A 68 10.49 -7.19 -18.38
C ALA A 68 10.28 -8.71 -18.25
N MET A 69 9.10 -9.17 -17.81
CA MET A 69 8.85 -10.60 -17.59
C MET A 69 9.06 -11.47 -18.84
N PRO A 70 8.56 -11.12 -20.05
CA PRO A 70 8.83 -11.88 -21.27
C PRO A 70 10.30 -12.00 -21.64
N LEU A 71 11.16 -11.07 -21.21
CA LEU A 71 12.60 -11.11 -21.48
C LEU A 71 13.30 -12.21 -20.68
N ILE A 72 12.69 -12.61 -19.55
CA ILE A 72 13.21 -13.57 -18.59
C ILE A 72 12.49 -14.92 -18.75
N ALA A 73 11.19 -14.89 -19.06
CA ALA A 73 10.36 -16.07 -19.29
C ALA A 73 10.83 -16.86 -20.52
N GLY A 74 11.05 -18.16 -20.37
CA GLY A 74 11.46 -19.06 -21.46
C GLY A 74 12.97 -19.29 -21.60
N ARG A 75 13.80 -18.67 -20.76
CA ARG A 75 15.23 -19.01 -20.67
C ARG A 75 15.42 -20.25 -19.79
N PRO A 76 16.15 -21.28 -20.24
CA PRO A 76 16.46 -22.45 -19.41
C PRO A 76 17.24 -22.01 -18.17
N ALA A 77 16.71 -22.31 -16.98
CA ALA A 77 17.28 -21.84 -15.72
C ALA A 77 18.52 -22.67 -15.31
N ASN A 78 19.65 -22.44 -15.98
CA ASN A 78 20.96 -22.92 -15.54
C ASN A 78 21.58 -21.88 -14.59
N ALA A 79 22.38 -22.32 -13.61
CA ALA A 79 22.98 -21.43 -12.60
C ALA A 79 23.74 -20.24 -13.24
N ASP A 80 24.51 -20.49 -14.30
CA ASP A 80 25.27 -19.46 -15.01
C ASP A 80 24.37 -18.42 -15.70
N GLN A 81 23.23 -18.85 -16.25
CA GLN A 81 22.26 -17.94 -16.88
C GLN A 81 21.53 -17.09 -15.84
N LEU A 82 21.20 -17.67 -14.68
CA LEU A 82 20.59 -16.93 -13.57
C LEU A 82 21.54 -15.86 -13.02
N ILE A 83 22.84 -16.19 -12.90
CA ILE A 83 23.87 -15.22 -12.51
C ILE A 83 23.99 -14.12 -13.56
N ALA A 84 24.06 -14.46 -14.85
CA ALA A 84 24.14 -13.47 -15.93
C ALA A 84 22.91 -12.53 -15.99
N ILE A 85 21.70 -13.06 -15.79
CA ILE A 85 20.47 -12.26 -15.69
C ILE A 85 20.53 -11.36 -14.44
N GLY A 86 20.92 -11.91 -13.29
CA GLY A 86 21.06 -11.15 -12.05
C GLY A 86 22.05 -9.99 -12.17
N THR A 87 23.24 -10.25 -12.73
CA THR A 87 24.28 -9.22 -12.93
C THR A 87 23.85 -8.14 -13.92
N SER A 88 23.17 -8.51 -15.02
CA SER A 88 22.68 -7.53 -16.01
C SER A 88 21.50 -6.68 -15.50
N LEU A 89 20.67 -7.22 -14.61
CA LEU A 89 19.54 -6.50 -14.01
C LEU A 89 19.91 -5.76 -12.71
N ALA A 90 21.03 -6.08 -12.07
CA ALA A 90 21.46 -5.45 -10.82
C ALA A 90 21.49 -3.91 -10.86
N PRO A 91 22.01 -3.24 -11.92
CA PRO A 91 21.98 -1.78 -12.00
C PRO A 91 20.56 -1.21 -12.00
N PHE A 92 19.63 -1.87 -12.70
CA PHE A 92 18.22 -1.49 -12.71
C PHE A 92 17.59 -1.67 -11.33
N GLY A 93 17.90 -2.76 -10.64
CA GLY A 93 17.44 -3.00 -9.26
C GLY A 93 17.95 -1.94 -8.29
N ILE A 94 19.23 -1.56 -8.38
CA ILE A 94 19.82 -0.49 -7.54
C ILE A 94 19.14 0.86 -7.82
N LEU A 95 18.93 1.21 -9.09
CA LEU A 95 18.19 2.41 -9.45
C LEU A 95 16.76 2.36 -8.90
N TRP A 96 16.13 1.19 -8.98
CA TRP A 96 14.76 0.96 -8.53
C TRP A 96 14.57 1.17 -7.03
N ILE A 97 15.60 0.86 -6.22
CA ILE A 97 15.62 1.12 -4.77
C ILE A 97 15.42 2.61 -4.47
N LEU A 98 15.89 3.51 -5.34
CA LEU A 98 15.70 4.96 -5.19
C LEU A 98 14.38 5.45 -5.81
N VAL A 99 13.98 4.87 -6.94
CA VAL A 99 12.75 5.25 -7.66
C VAL A 99 11.50 4.84 -6.88
N TYR A 100 11.50 3.67 -6.26
CA TYR A 100 10.36 3.14 -5.51
C TYR A 100 9.87 4.07 -4.38
N PRO A 101 10.70 4.49 -3.40
CA PRO A 101 10.25 5.40 -2.34
C PRO A 101 9.83 6.76 -2.89
N PHE A 102 10.52 7.26 -3.92
CA PHE A 102 10.16 8.51 -4.58
C PHE A 102 8.74 8.45 -5.16
N LEU A 103 8.44 7.46 -6.01
CA LEU A 103 7.12 7.30 -6.61
C LEU A 103 6.04 7.05 -5.56
N LYS A 104 6.33 6.26 -4.52
CA LYS A 104 5.40 6.04 -3.41
C LYS A 104 5.07 7.32 -2.64
N LEU A 105 6.08 8.14 -2.31
CA LEU A 105 5.89 9.44 -1.67
C LEU A 105 5.12 10.41 -2.57
N PHE A 106 5.45 10.46 -3.86
CA PHE A 106 4.78 11.30 -4.82
C PHE A 106 3.28 10.97 -4.94
N MET A 107 2.95 9.70 -5.14
CA MET A 107 1.55 9.25 -5.23
C MET A 107 0.78 9.51 -3.93
N THR A 108 1.41 9.25 -2.78
CA THR A 108 0.77 9.45 -1.48
C THR A 108 0.60 10.94 -1.17
N GLY A 109 1.57 11.78 -1.52
CA GLY A 109 1.51 13.23 -1.35
C GLY A 109 0.38 13.85 -2.17
N ILE A 110 0.27 13.51 -3.46
CA ILE A 110 -0.85 13.93 -4.30
C ILE A 110 -2.19 13.50 -3.70
N ALA A 111 -2.28 12.25 -3.24
CA ALA A 111 -3.50 11.74 -2.64
C ALA A 111 -3.88 12.48 -1.35
N VAL A 112 -2.89 12.81 -0.51
CA VAL A 112 -3.10 13.62 0.70
C VAL A 112 -3.57 15.03 0.34
N ASP A 113 -2.90 15.71 -0.59
CA ASP A 113 -3.25 17.08 -1.00
C ASP A 113 -4.67 17.13 -1.59
N THR A 114 -5.00 16.15 -2.43
CA THR A 114 -6.34 15.98 -3.01
C THR A 114 -7.41 15.80 -1.94
N LEU A 115 -7.15 14.94 -0.94
CA LEU A 115 -8.10 14.69 0.14
C LEU A 115 -8.23 15.86 1.12
N ALA A 116 -7.15 16.63 1.30
CA ALA A 116 -7.16 17.85 2.10
C ALA A 116 -7.80 19.05 1.38
N GLY A 117 -8.27 18.88 0.13
CA GLY A 117 -8.82 19.96 -0.69
C GLY A 117 -7.79 21.03 -1.08
N GLN A 118 -6.49 20.71 -0.99
CA GLN A 118 -5.41 21.60 -1.39
C GLN A 118 -5.19 21.54 -2.91
N PRO A 119 -4.73 22.63 -3.55
CA PRO A 119 -4.40 22.60 -4.97
C PRO A 119 -3.29 21.59 -5.24
N VAL A 120 -3.54 20.66 -6.16
CA VAL A 120 -2.55 19.63 -6.53
C VAL A 120 -1.51 20.25 -7.46
N ASP A 121 -0.28 20.41 -6.97
CA ASP A 121 0.89 20.82 -7.76
C ASP A 121 1.91 19.68 -7.85
N PRO A 122 1.93 18.92 -8.97
CA PRO A 122 2.89 17.83 -9.19
C PRO A 122 4.35 18.28 -9.07
N GLY A 123 4.67 19.53 -9.39
CA GLY A 123 6.03 20.07 -9.28
C GLY A 123 6.46 20.21 -7.82
N ALA A 124 5.61 20.81 -6.99
CA ALA A 124 5.84 20.91 -5.55
C ALA A 124 5.90 19.53 -4.88
N THR A 125 4.98 18.61 -5.21
CA THR A 125 4.99 17.26 -4.65
C THR A 125 6.24 16.49 -5.08
N SER A 126 6.70 16.64 -6.32
CA SER A 126 7.95 16.01 -6.80
C SER A 126 9.17 16.51 -6.02
N ARG A 127 9.24 17.82 -5.74
CA ARG A 127 10.34 18.40 -4.94
C ARG A 127 10.30 17.92 -3.49
N MET A 128 9.10 17.79 -2.91
CA MET A 128 8.89 17.21 -1.59
C MET A 128 9.33 15.73 -1.57
N ALA A 129 8.88 14.94 -2.54
CA ALA A 129 9.24 13.54 -2.67
C ALA A 129 10.75 13.37 -2.79
N LEU A 130 11.41 14.13 -3.66
CA LEU A 130 12.86 14.07 -3.88
C LEU A 130 13.67 14.37 -2.62
N ARG A 131 13.26 15.39 -1.85
CA ARG A 131 13.91 15.74 -0.57
C ARG A 131 13.72 14.66 0.50
N ARG A 132 12.63 13.89 0.42
CA ARG A 132 12.27 12.87 1.40
C ARG A 132 12.58 11.44 0.95
N THR A 133 13.07 11.23 -0.27
CA THR A 133 13.43 9.90 -0.79
C THR A 133 14.46 9.19 0.10
N LEU A 134 15.53 9.88 0.53
CA LEU A 134 16.57 9.29 1.39
C LEU A 134 16.04 8.94 2.78
N PRO A 135 15.36 9.86 3.50
CA PRO A 135 14.69 9.52 4.75
C PRO A 135 13.67 8.37 4.61
N ALA A 136 12.88 8.35 3.54
CA ALA A 136 11.92 7.29 3.25
C ALA A 136 12.61 5.95 2.98
N LEU A 137 13.77 5.95 2.32
CA LEU A 137 14.54 4.74 2.11
C LEU A 137 15.02 4.16 3.45
N GLY A 138 15.59 4.99 4.32
CA GLY A 138 15.98 4.56 5.68
C GLY A 138 14.79 4.03 6.47
N MET A 139 13.64 4.69 6.34
CA MET A 139 12.38 4.26 6.95
C MET A 139 11.89 2.92 6.41
N LEU A 140 11.95 2.69 5.09
CA LEU A 140 11.57 1.41 4.47
C LEU A 140 12.49 0.27 4.92
N ILE A 141 13.79 0.54 5.06
CA ILE A 141 14.76 -0.44 5.57
C ILE A 141 14.44 -0.80 7.02
N LEU A 142 14.22 0.21 7.88
CA LEU A 142 13.84 -0.01 9.29
C LEU A 142 12.52 -0.80 9.40
N PHE A 143 11.53 -0.43 8.59
CA PHE A 143 10.25 -1.12 8.51
C PHE A 143 10.42 -2.58 8.07
N GLY A 144 11.26 -2.84 7.05
CA GLY A 144 11.58 -4.17 6.57
C GLY A 144 12.27 -5.04 7.63
N ILE A 145 13.27 -4.50 8.33
CA ILE A 145 13.98 -5.19 9.42
C ILE A 145 13.00 -5.53 10.56
N ALA A 146 12.17 -4.56 10.95
CA ALA A 146 11.21 -4.74 12.02
C ALA A 146 10.12 -5.76 11.66
N LEU A 147 9.64 -5.79 10.42
CA LEU A 147 8.74 -6.83 9.93
C LEU A 147 9.42 -8.20 9.85
N MET A 148 10.67 -8.27 9.41
CA MET A 148 11.42 -9.53 9.35
C MET A 148 11.58 -10.11 10.76
N MET A 149 11.99 -9.30 11.74
CA MET A 149 12.06 -9.71 13.14
C MET A 149 10.68 -10.11 13.68
N GLY A 150 9.64 -9.36 13.32
CA GLY A 150 8.26 -9.70 13.66
C GLY A 150 7.87 -11.09 13.15
N MET A 151 8.14 -11.39 11.89
CA MET A 151 7.81 -12.67 11.25
C MET A 151 8.60 -13.84 11.85
N VAL A 152 9.87 -13.62 12.21
CA VAL A 152 10.67 -14.62 12.92
C VAL A 152 10.10 -14.88 14.33
N LEU A 153 9.59 -13.85 14.98
CA LEU A 153 9.08 -13.97 16.34
C LEU A 153 7.70 -14.62 16.39
N PHE A 154 6.73 -14.24 15.54
CA PHE A 154 5.43 -14.90 15.28
C PHE A 154 4.63 -14.09 14.21
N LEU A 155 3.66 -14.69 13.52
CA LEU A 155 2.84 -13.96 12.51
C LEU A 155 2.02 -12.79 13.12
N VAL A 156 1.53 -12.97 14.35
CA VAL A 156 0.68 -11.98 15.06
C VAL A 156 1.42 -10.67 15.36
N PRO A 157 2.64 -10.64 15.97
CA PRO A 157 3.35 -9.40 16.21
C PRO A 157 3.70 -8.65 14.91
N ALA A 158 4.05 -9.36 13.83
CA ALA A 158 4.31 -8.73 12.54
C ALA A 158 3.06 -8.00 12.00
N LEU A 159 1.88 -8.62 12.13
CA LEU A 159 0.61 -8.03 11.71
C LEU A 159 0.26 -6.77 12.52
N ILE A 160 0.44 -6.81 13.85
CA ILE A 160 0.20 -5.64 14.70
C ILE A 160 1.13 -4.48 14.34
N LEU A 161 2.40 -4.78 14.06
CA LEU A 161 3.40 -3.80 13.66
C LEU A 161 3.04 -3.16 12.31
N TRP A 162 2.65 -3.99 11.34
CA TRP A 162 2.20 -3.55 10.03
C TRP A 162 0.99 -2.60 10.12
N LEU A 163 -0.02 -2.96 10.92
CA LEU A 163 -1.18 -2.11 11.16
C LEU A 163 -0.82 -0.81 11.87
N THR A 164 0.11 -0.85 12.82
CA THR A 164 0.51 0.33 13.59
C THR A 164 1.22 1.36 12.70
N TRP A 165 1.92 0.89 11.67
CA TRP A 165 2.75 1.69 10.78
C TRP A 165 2.17 1.84 9.36
N PHE A 166 0.89 1.55 9.19
CA PHE A 166 0.25 1.59 7.87
C PHE A 166 0.23 3.01 7.26
N VAL A 167 0.09 4.05 8.10
CA VAL A 167 0.01 5.45 7.65
C VAL A 167 1.34 6.22 7.79
N VAL A 168 2.48 5.54 7.92
CA VAL A 168 3.76 6.25 8.10
C VAL A 168 4.16 7.03 6.84
N VAL A 169 3.92 6.49 5.64
CA VAL A 169 4.19 7.21 4.37
C VAL A 169 3.35 8.48 4.23
N PRO A 170 2.01 8.46 4.42
CA PRO A 170 1.23 9.70 4.37
C PRO A 170 1.55 10.67 5.49
N VAL A 171 1.94 10.21 6.70
CA VAL A 171 2.47 11.10 7.75
C VAL A 171 3.76 11.78 7.28
N MET A 172 4.69 11.03 6.68
CA MET A 172 5.92 11.59 6.14
C MET A 172 5.66 12.58 5.01
N ALA A 173 4.67 12.33 4.14
CA ALA A 173 4.29 13.23 3.05
C ALA A 173 3.61 14.51 3.58
N ALA A 174 2.66 14.37 4.50
CA ALA A 174 1.81 15.47 4.98
C ALA A 174 2.47 16.32 6.08
N GLU A 175 3.09 15.69 7.06
CA GLU A 175 3.55 16.36 8.29
C GLU A 175 5.04 16.68 8.26
N GLY A 176 5.80 16.13 7.31
CA GLY A 176 7.20 16.46 7.12
C GLY A 176 8.15 16.16 8.28
N ARG A 177 7.73 15.25 9.17
CA ARG A 177 8.50 14.81 10.32
C ARG A 177 9.71 13.96 9.92
N GLY A 178 10.64 13.79 10.86
CA GLY A 178 11.78 12.89 10.68
C GLY A 178 11.35 11.43 10.53
N ALA A 179 12.19 10.58 9.93
CA ALA A 179 11.86 9.18 9.63
C ALA A 179 11.40 8.38 10.87
N ILE A 180 12.02 8.62 12.03
CA ILE A 180 11.68 7.93 13.30
C ILE A 180 10.38 8.48 13.90
N GLU A 181 10.21 9.80 13.88
CA GLU A 181 9.03 10.48 14.43
C GLU A 181 7.73 10.08 13.71
N CYS A 182 7.82 9.77 12.41
CA CYS A 182 6.69 9.31 11.61
C CYS A 182 6.09 7.99 12.16
N PHE A 183 6.92 7.10 12.72
CA PHE A 183 6.45 5.83 13.30
C PHE A 183 5.61 6.06 14.57
N GLY A 184 6.09 6.91 15.49
CA GLY A 184 5.36 7.27 16.70
C GLY A 184 4.04 7.94 16.37
N ARG A 185 4.06 8.87 15.41
CA ARG A 185 2.86 9.56 14.94
C ARG A 185 1.83 8.64 14.26
N SER A 186 2.27 7.70 13.43
CA SER A 186 1.37 6.69 12.84
C SER A 186 0.71 5.82 13.92
N GLN A 187 1.47 5.46 14.95
CA GLN A 187 0.96 4.69 16.07
C GLN A 187 -0.13 5.46 16.84
N GLU A 188 0.12 6.75 17.10
CA GLU A 188 -0.84 7.65 17.73
C GLU A 188 -2.13 7.75 16.93
N LEU A 189 -2.03 7.96 15.60
CA LEU A 189 -3.19 8.09 14.72
C LEU A 189 -4.02 6.81 14.63
N LEU A 190 -3.39 5.63 14.58
CA LEU A 190 -4.12 4.36 14.42
C LEU A 190 -4.52 3.68 15.73
N ARG A 191 -4.12 4.21 16.89
CA ARG A 191 -4.51 3.66 18.21
C ARG A 191 -6.04 3.61 18.36
N GLY A 192 -6.61 2.43 18.61
CA GLY A 192 -8.05 2.25 18.79
C GLY A 192 -8.87 2.13 17.49
N MET A 193 -8.22 1.98 16.34
CA MET A 193 -8.87 1.73 15.03
C MET A 193 -8.19 0.58 14.26
N ARG A 194 -7.32 -0.20 14.91
CA ARG A 194 -6.42 -1.15 14.24
C ARG A 194 -7.16 -2.34 13.67
N TRP A 195 -8.19 -2.83 14.36
CA TRP A 195 -8.97 -3.97 13.91
C TRP A 195 -9.91 -3.59 12.76
N ARG A 196 -10.48 -2.38 12.81
CA ARG A 196 -11.27 -1.83 11.68
C ARG A 196 -10.42 -1.65 10.43
N LEU A 197 -9.18 -1.17 10.61
CA LEU A 197 -8.18 -1.14 9.54
C LEU A 197 -7.85 -2.55 9.05
N LEU A 198 -7.69 -3.53 9.94
CA LEU A 198 -7.43 -4.92 9.54
C LEU A 198 -8.56 -5.47 8.68
N VAL A 199 -9.83 -5.23 9.02
CA VAL A 199 -10.98 -5.64 8.20
C VAL A 199 -10.98 -4.95 6.83
N LEU A 200 -10.71 -3.64 6.77
CA LEU A 200 -10.57 -2.92 5.50
C LEU A 200 -9.48 -3.55 4.63
N LEU A 201 -8.30 -3.82 5.21
CA LEU A 201 -7.16 -4.41 4.49
C LEU A 201 -7.41 -5.85 4.08
N ALA A 202 -8.14 -6.62 4.90
CA ALA A 202 -8.54 -7.97 4.56
C ALA A 202 -9.50 -7.99 3.36
N ILE A 203 -10.53 -7.14 3.36
CA ILE A 203 -11.47 -7.01 2.23
C ILE A 203 -10.71 -6.55 0.97
N GLY A 204 -9.91 -5.48 1.07
CA GLY A 204 -9.12 -4.97 -0.04
C GLY A 204 -8.11 -5.99 -0.57
N GLY A 205 -7.46 -6.73 0.32
CA GLY A 205 -6.50 -7.78 -0.02
C GLY A 205 -7.15 -8.97 -0.72
N VAL A 206 -8.31 -9.44 -0.25
CA VAL A 206 -9.06 -10.51 -0.92
C VAL A 206 -9.50 -10.05 -2.31
N LEU A 207 -10.06 -8.84 -2.44
CA LEU A 207 -10.45 -8.29 -3.74
C LEU A 207 -9.25 -8.15 -4.68
N TYR A 208 -8.10 -7.71 -4.18
CA TYR A 208 -6.86 -7.63 -4.94
C TYR A 208 -6.41 -9.01 -5.46
N ILE A 209 -6.38 -10.03 -4.61
CA ILE A 209 -5.99 -11.40 -4.98
C ILE A 209 -6.98 -11.98 -6.00
N VAL A 210 -8.28 -11.81 -5.78
CA VAL A 210 -9.30 -12.28 -6.74
C VAL A 210 -9.14 -11.56 -8.08
N ALA A 211 -9.03 -10.24 -8.10
CA ALA A 211 -8.91 -9.47 -9.33
C ALA A 211 -7.64 -9.82 -10.11
N THR A 212 -6.48 -9.90 -9.44
CA THR A 212 -5.21 -10.30 -10.06
C THR A 212 -5.27 -11.74 -10.58
N GLY A 213 -5.81 -12.68 -9.80
CA GLY A 213 -5.97 -14.07 -10.20
C GLY A 213 -6.92 -14.25 -11.39
N MET A 214 -8.02 -13.49 -11.44
CA MET A 214 -8.95 -13.49 -12.56
C MET A 214 -8.29 -12.97 -13.85
N VAL A 215 -7.56 -11.86 -13.78
CA VAL A 215 -6.86 -11.31 -14.95
C VAL A 215 -5.77 -12.26 -15.44
N GLN A 216 -4.97 -12.82 -14.54
CA GLN A 216 -3.98 -13.84 -14.90
C GLN A 216 -4.62 -15.08 -15.54
N GLY A 217 -5.69 -15.62 -14.93
CA GLY A 217 -6.41 -16.77 -15.45
C GLY A 217 -7.04 -16.53 -16.83
N LEU A 218 -7.65 -15.35 -17.03
CA LEU A 218 -8.22 -14.96 -18.33
C LEU A 218 -7.15 -14.80 -19.40
N VAL A 219 -6.03 -14.15 -19.08
CA VAL A 219 -4.91 -13.98 -20.00
C VAL A 219 -4.36 -15.34 -20.44
N LEU A 220 -4.12 -16.24 -19.48
CA LEU A 220 -3.64 -17.60 -19.78
C LEU A 220 -4.66 -18.43 -20.56
N GLY A 221 -5.94 -18.34 -20.19
CA GLY A 221 -7.01 -19.13 -20.82
C GLY A 221 -7.36 -18.69 -22.24
N LEU A 222 -7.25 -17.40 -22.55
CA LEU A 222 -7.62 -16.84 -23.86
C LEU A 222 -6.43 -16.73 -24.81
N LEU A 223 -5.25 -16.39 -24.30
CA LEU A 223 -4.07 -16.10 -25.13
C LEU A 223 -3.03 -17.23 -25.10
N GLY A 224 -3.16 -18.20 -24.19
CA GLY A 224 -2.18 -19.25 -23.99
C GLY A 224 -0.82 -18.72 -23.52
N THR A 225 0.22 -19.52 -23.69
CA THR A 225 1.62 -19.16 -23.35
C THR A 225 2.39 -18.56 -24.53
N ASP A 226 1.82 -18.60 -25.73
CA ASP A 226 2.56 -18.39 -26.97
C ASP A 226 2.79 -16.92 -27.30
N ASN A 227 2.00 -16.01 -26.71
CA ASN A 227 2.13 -14.57 -26.89
C ASN A 227 2.46 -13.84 -25.57
N SER A 228 3.68 -14.06 -25.08
CA SER A 228 4.18 -13.50 -23.82
C SER A 228 4.15 -11.96 -23.80
N TRP A 229 4.37 -11.29 -24.94
CA TRP A 229 4.35 -9.83 -25.02
C TRP A 229 2.96 -9.22 -24.87
N VAL A 230 1.93 -9.80 -25.51
CA VAL A 230 0.55 -9.33 -25.32
C VAL A 230 0.10 -9.57 -23.88
N SER A 231 0.44 -10.73 -23.31
CA SER A 231 0.15 -11.04 -21.90
C SER A 231 0.78 -10.01 -20.95
N ALA A 232 2.04 -9.64 -21.18
CA ALA A 232 2.76 -8.65 -20.39
C ALA A 232 2.16 -7.25 -20.52
N GLY A 233 1.72 -6.87 -21.73
CA GLY A 233 1.03 -5.60 -21.96
C GLY A 233 -0.26 -5.48 -21.15
N ILE A 234 -1.10 -6.53 -21.15
CA ILE A 234 -2.34 -6.58 -20.36
C ILE A 234 -2.02 -6.51 -18.86
N GLN A 235 -1.04 -7.28 -18.40
CA GLN A 235 -0.61 -7.25 -16.99
C GLN A 235 -0.04 -5.88 -16.59
N ALA A 236 0.69 -5.20 -17.47
CA ALA A 236 1.22 -3.86 -17.23
C ALA A 236 0.10 -2.83 -17.04
N VAL A 237 -0.92 -2.86 -17.91
CA VAL A 237 -2.10 -1.98 -17.78
C VAL A 237 -2.84 -2.27 -16.49
N PHE A 238 -3.12 -3.54 -16.21
CA PHE A 238 -3.84 -3.93 -15.00
C PHE A 238 -3.06 -3.55 -13.73
N ALA A 239 -1.76 -3.83 -13.68
CA ALA A 239 -0.90 -3.46 -12.56
C ALA A 239 -0.80 -1.94 -12.37
N THR A 240 -0.86 -1.16 -13.45
CA THR A 240 -0.96 0.31 -13.39
C THR A 240 -2.26 0.76 -12.73
N LEU A 241 -3.39 0.18 -13.16
CA LEU A 241 -4.71 0.55 -12.64
C LEU A 241 -4.86 0.22 -11.16
N VAL A 242 -4.40 -0.96 -10.76
CA VAL A 242 -4.53 -1.44 -9.38
C VAL A 242 -3.41 -0.90 -8.49
N GLY A 243 -2.22 -0.66 -9.04
CA GLY A 243 -1.03 -0.18 -8.32
C GLY A 243 -1.18 1.21 -7.70
N VAL A 244 -2.19 1.97 -8.11
CA VAL A 244 -2.54 3.26 -7.51
C VAL A 244 -3.19 3.11 -6.14
N LEU A 245 -3.96 2.04 -5.93
CA LEU A 245 -4.82 1.85 -4.76
C LEU A 245 -4.05 1.85 -3.44
N PRO A 246 -2.88 1.20 -3.29
CA PRO A 246 -2.19 1.19 -2.00
C PRO A 246 -1.78 2.59 -1.52
N ALA A 247 -1.36 3.48 -2.43
CA ALA A 247 -0.93 4.84 -2.07
C ALA A 247 -2.13 5.72 -1.70
N THR A 248 -3.21 5.67 -2.49
CA THR A 248 -4.42 6.45 -2.25
C THR A 248 -5.21 5.92 -1.05
N ALA A 249 -5.24 4.60 -0.83
CA ALA A 249 -5.86 3.99 0.34
C ALA A 249 -5.10 4.34 1.63
N ALA A 250 -3.76 4.32 1.61
CA ALA A 250 -2.97 4.77 2.75
C ALA A 250 -3.24 6.24 3.09
N ALA A 251 -3.30 7.12 2.07
CA ALA A 251 -3.67 8.52 2.25
C ALA A 251 -5.10 8.71 2.78
N ALA A 252 -6.07 7.92 2.30
CA ALA A 252 -7.45 7.94 2.76
C ALA A 252 -7.61 7.47 4.21
N VAL A 253 -6.88 6.41 4.60
CA VAL A 253 -6.82 5.95 6.00
C VAL A 253 -6.19 7.01 6.89
N TYR A 254 -5.12 7.67 6.44
CA TYR A 254 -4.51 8.79 7.16
C TYR A 254 -5.49 9.95 7.34
N HIS A 255 -6.17 10.36 6.27
CA HIS A 255 -7.17 11.44 6.32
C HIS A 255 -8.29 11.09 7.31
N GLU A 256 -8.90 9.90 7.20
CA GLU A 256 -9.97 9.47 8.10
C GLU A 256 -9.51 9.37 9.56
N ALA A 257 -8.33 8.78 9.81
CA ALA A 257 -7.79 8.66 11.16
C ALA A 257 -7.49 10.02 11.79
N ARG A 258 -7.02 10.98 10.98
CA ARG A 258 -6.76 12.35 11.40
C ARG A 258 -8.06 13.10 11.67
N THR A 259 -9.04 13.04 10.77
CA THR A 259 -10.36 13.65 10.98
C THR A 259 -11.05 13.08 12.23
N ALA A 260 -10.96 11.77 12.45
CA ALA A 260 -11.59 11.13 13.61
C ALA A 260 -10.97 11.57 14.96
N LYS A 261 -9.67 11.90 15.00
CA LYS A 261 -8.96 12.24 16.24
C LYS A 261 -8.75 13.73 16.47
N GLU A 262 -8.55 14.48 15.40
CA GLU A 262 -8.19 15.89 15.44
C GLU A 262 -9.35 16.78 14.94
N GLY A 263 -10.24 16.23 14.11
CA GLY A 263 -11.40 16.95 13.56
C GLY A 263 -12.62 17.00 14.49
N SER A 264 -12.69 16.16 15.53
CA SER A 264 -13.78 16.21 16.51
C SER A 264 -13.71 17.40 17.47
N GLY A 265 -12.62 18.20 17.42
CA GLY A 265 -12.42 19.32 18.33
C GLY A 265 -13.19 20.61 18.01
N SER A 266 -13.70 20.80 16.78
CA SER A 266 -14.38 22.05 16.43
C SER A 266 -15.87 22.07 16.76
N HIS A 267 -16.58 20.94 16.56
CA HIS A 267 -18.03 20.87 16.82
C HIS A 267 -18.37 20.74 18.31
N ASP A 268 -17.49 20.15 19.14
CA ASP A 268 -17.72 20.06 20.60
C ASP A 268 -17.48 21.39 21.31
N LEU A 269 -16.70 22.31 20.73
CA LEU A 269 -16.51 23.64 21.31
C LEU A 269 -17.72 24.55 21.03
N GLU A 270 -18.30 24.49 19.83
CA GLU A 270 -19.51 25.26 19.50
C GLU A 270 -20.72 24.86 20.36
N ALA A 271 -20.82 23.60 20.78
CA ALA A 271 -21.89 23.13 21.67
C ALA A 271 -21.69 23.47 23.16
N VAL A 272 -20.47 23.84 23.57
CA VAL A 272 -20.16 24.27 24.95
C VAL A 272 -20.28 25.79 25.11
N PHE A 273 -20.22 26.54 24.00
CA PHE A 273 -20.34 28.00 23.98
C PHE A 273 -21.68 28.54 23.44
N ALA A 274 -22.64 27.67 23.10
CA ALA A 274 -24.02 28.03 22.74
C ALA A 274 -24.98 27.80 23.91
#